data_AF-U7NUD6-F1
#
_entry.id   AF-U7NUD6-F1
#
_cell.length_a   1.000
_cell.length_b   1.000
_cell.length_c   1.000
_cell.angle_alpha   90.00
_cell.angle_beta   90.00
_cell.angle_gamma   90.00
#
_symmetry.space_group_name_H-M   'P 1'
#
loop_
_entity.id
_entity.type
_entity.pdbx_description
1 polymer ?
#
loop_
_entity_poly.entity_id
_entity_poly.type
_entity_poly.pdbx_seq_one_letter_code
_entity_poly.pdbx_strand_id
1 'polypeptide(L)'
;LGGPIKGQHYYLVMMVDIFSRKVTGWEVFLAESAHNSRTVLERAVLAERIIDQPLVLHADNGSPFKGATLLEKLHELGITPSFSRPRVSNDNPYSEALFRTCKYRPCYPIHGFATLSDAQEWVAGFVQWYNHEHRHSGIRLVTPAQRHAGEDKAVLAKRHVINQAARDANPARWSGKTRNWTPIGTVSLNPERELQVSVIEPEKQVA
;
A
#
# COMPACT_ATOMS: atom_id res chain seq x y z
N LEU A 1 -8.85 4.83 -15.68
CA LEU A 1 -10.27 4.41 -15.60
C LEU A 1 -10.91 4.62 -16.97
N GLY A 2 -11.89 3.81 -17.38
CA GLY A 2 -12.55 3.99 -18.67
C GLY A 2 -13.39 5.27 -18.68
N GLY A 3 -13.26 6.10 -19.72
CA GLY A 3 -14.12 7.26 -19.94
C GLY A 3 -15.44 6.89 -20.64
N PRO A 4 -16.24 7.89 -21.04
CA PRO A 4 -17.57 7.67 -21.63
C PRO A 4 -17.52 7.02 -23.01
N ILE A 5 -16.41 7.18 -23.73
CA ILE A 5 -16.18 6.63 -25.07
C ILE A 5 -14.91 5.78 -25.09
N LYS A 6 -14.91 4.77 -25.96
CA LYS A 6 -13.76 3.87 -26.13
C LYS A 6 -12.51 4.67 -26.53
N GLY A 7 -11.42 4.47 -25.78
CA GLY A 7 -10.15 5.18 -25.99
C GLY A 7 -10.00 6.46 -25.17
N GLN A 8 -11.07 6.98 -24.56
CA GLN A 8 -10.96 8.03 -23.56
C GLN A 8 -10.75 7.42 -22.18
N HIS A 9 -9.86 8.03 -21.39
CA HIS A 9 -9.49 7.55 -20.08
C HIS A 9 -9.43 8.69 -19.06
N TYR A 10 -9.84 8.38 -17.84
CA TYR A 10 -9.54 9.19 -16.67
C TYR A 10 -8.31 8.64 -15.94
N TYR A 11 -7.53 9.52 -15.33
CA TYR A 11 -6.26 9.21 -14.69
C TYR A 11 -6.44 9.17 -13.17
N LEU A 12 -6.20 8.01 -12.58
CA LEU A 12 -6.32 7.80 -11.13
C LEU A 12 -4.93 7.84 -10.51
N VAL A 13 -4.71 8.79 -9.61
CA VAL A 13 -3.55 8.80 -8.71
C VAL A 13 -3.99 8.16 -7.40
N MET A 14 -3.20 7.22 -6.88
CA MET A 14 -3.37 6.65 -5.54
C MET A 14 -2.02 6.56 -4.84
N MET A 15 -2.02 6.88 -3.55
CA MET A 15 -0.89 6.77 -2.64
C MET A 15 -1.25 5.79 -1.55
N VAL A 16 -0.36 4.84 -1.29
CA VAL A 16 -0.56 3.77 -0.33
C VAL A 16 0.55 3.78 0.71
N ASP A 17 0.18 3.75 1.98
CA ASP A 17 1.12 3.45 3.06
C ASP A 17 1.48 1.97 2.99
N ILE A 18 2.75 1.65 2.74
CA ILE A 18 3.21 0.27 2.61
C ILE A 18 3.10 -0.50 3.92
N PHE A 19 3.20 0.16 5.07
CA PHE A 19 3.16 -0.49 6.37
C PHE A 19 1.76 -1.03 6.70
N SER A 20 0.74 -0.19 6.54
CA SER A 20 -0.65 -0.53 6.86
C SER A 20 -1.48 -1.00 5.67
N ARG A 21 -0.99 -0.78 4.45
CA ARG A 21 -1.74 -0.91 3.18
C ARG A 21 -2.82 0.14 3.00
N LYS A 22 -2.95 1.14 3.88
CA LYS A 22 -3.99 2.17 3.79
C LYS A 22 -3.77 3.03 2.56
N VAL A 23 -4.83 3.30 1.80
CA VAL A 23 -4.81 4.37 0.79
C VAL A 23 -4.89 5.70 1.54
N THR A 24 -3.82 6.48 1.51
CA THR A 24 -3.67 7.74 2.25
C THR A 24 -3.99 8.97 1.40
N GLY A 25 -3.87 8.85 0.07
CA GLY A 25 -4.22 9.90 -0.87
C GLY A 25 -4.70 9.32 -2.18
N TRP A 26 -5.69 9.96 -2.80
CA TRP A 26 -6.16 9.58 -4.13
C TRP A 26 -6.91 10.74 -4.79
N GLU A 27 -7.00 10.72 -6.12
CA GLU A 27 -7.89 11.60 -6.91
C GLU A 27 -7.98 11.09 -8.35
N VAL A 28 -9.07 11.43 -9.04
CA VAL A 28 -9.27 11.15 -10.47
C VAL A 28 -9.20 12.44 -11.28
N PHE A 29 -8.47 12.41 -12.40
CA PHE A 29 -8.22 13.57 -13.25
C PHE A 29 -8.53 13.29 -14.73
N LEU A 30 -8.70 14.37 -15.51
CA LEU A 30 -8.84 14.30 -16.96
C LEU A 30 -7.53 14.04 -17.70
N ALA A 31 -6.39 14.34 -17.07
CA ALA A 31 -5.07 14.21 -17.67
C ALA A 31 -4.02 13.75 -16.64
N GLU A 32 -2.98 13.09 -17.14
CA GLU A 32 -1.79 12.78 -16.36
C GLU A 32 -0.92 14.03 -16.22
N SER A 33 -0.56 14.43 -15.00
CA SER A 33 0.39 15.53 -14.79
C SER A 33 1.10 15.44 -13.44
N ALA A 34 2.31 16.02 -13.38
CA ALA A 34 3.06 16.17 -12.13
C ALA A 34 2.30 17.02 -11.11
N HIS A 35 1.60 18.05 -11.57
CA HIS A 35 0.76 18.91 -10.74
C HIS A 35 -0.36 18.13 -10.05
N ASN A 36 -1.04 17.25 -10.78
CA ASN A 36 -2.10 16.41 -10.23
C ASN A 36 -1.57 15.47 -9.13
N SER A 37 -0.40 14.87 -9.36
CA SER A 37 0.26 14.02 -8.36
C SER A 37 0.68 14.80 -7.11
N ARG A 38 1.18 16.03 -7.30
CA ARG A 38 1.50 16.96 -6.21
C ARG A 38 0.27 17.31 -5.38
N THR A 39 -0.85 17.63 -6.00
CA THR A 39 -2.10 17.97 -5.30
C THR A 39 -2.56 16.82 -4.40
N VAL A 40 -2.47 15.57 -4.89
CA VAL A 40 -2.81 14.38 -4.08
C VAL A 40 -1.84 14.21 -2.91
N LEU A 41 -0.55 14.42 -3.13
CA LEU A 41 0.47 14.34 -2.09
C LEU A 41 0.21 15.34 -0.97
N GLU A 42 0.01 16.61 -1.32
CA GLU A 42 -0.25 17.68 -0.34
C GLU A 42 -1.48 17.37 0.51
N ARG A 43 -2.57 16.93 -0.13
CA ARG A 43 -3.79 16.50 0.58
C ARG A 43 -3.53 15.31 1.51
N ALA A 44 -2.76 14.33 1.07
CA ALA A 44 -2.42 13.15 1.87
C ALA A 44 -1.60 13.54 3.11
N VAL A 45 -0.55 14.36 2.94
CA VAL A 45 0.31 14.81 4.04
C VAL A 45 -0.49 15.59 5.08
N LEU A 46 -1.40 16.47 4.64
CA LEU A 46 -2.28 17.22 5.52
C LEU A 46 -3.27 16.30 6.26
N ALA A 47 -3.90 15.37 5.55
CA ALA A 47 -4.87 14.44 6.13
C ALA A 47 -4.25 13.52 7.18
N GLU A 48 -3.03 13.03 6.92
CA GLU A 48 -2.29 12.15 7.83
C GLU A 48 -1.52 12.91 8.93
N ARG A 49 -1.44 14.25 8.86
CA ARG A 49 -0.72 15.12 9.81
C ARG A 49 0.76 14.77 9.94
N ILE A 50 1.41 14.50 8.81
CA ILE A 50 2.80 14.00 8.74
C ILE A 50 3.80 15.02 8.17
N ILE A 51 3.54 16.32 8.36
CA ILE A 51 4.47 17.39 7.96
C ILE A 51 5.81 17.22 8.69
N ASP A 52 6.92 17.44 7.99
CA ASP A 52 8.30 17.36 8.50
C ASP A 52 8.72 16.00 9.05
N GLN A 53 8.00 14.93 8.72
CA GLN A 53 8.42 13.58 9.04
C GLN A 53 9.38 13.03 7.97
N PRO A 54 10.40 12.25 8.35
CA PRO A 54 11.32 11.63 7.40
C PRO A 54 10.61 10.50 6.64
N LEU A 55 9.92 10.87 5.57
CA LEU A 55 9.15 9.97 4.72
C LEU A 55 9.87 9.69 3.42
N VAL A 56 9.60 8.52 2.85
CA VAL A 56 10.04 8.17 1.50
C VAL A 56 8.82 8.02 0.61
N LEU A 57 8.74 8.82 -0.45
CA LEU A 57 7.77 8.59 -1.52
C LEU A 57 8.42 7.76 -2.61
N HIS A 58 7.97 6.50 -2.75
CA HIS A 58 8.41 5.64 -3.84
C HIS A 58 7.44 5.69 -5.02
N ALA A 59 7.96 5.96 -6.21
CA ALA A 59 7.18 6.00 -7.46
C ALA A 59 7.88 5.26 -8.60
N ASP A 60 7.09 4.73 -9.53
CA ASP A 60 7.64 4.19 -10.76
C ASP A 60 8.20 5.30 -11.66
N ASN A 61 9.05 4.91 -12.61
CA ASN A 61 9.77 5.80 -13.53
C ASN A 61 8.89 6.57 -14.54
N GLY A 62 7.58 6.65 -14.32
CA GLY A 62 6.62 7.37 -15.14
C GLY A 62 6.93 8.86 -15.23
N SER A 63 6.62 9.44 -16.38
CA SER A 63 6.83 10.87 -16.70
C SER A 63 6.30 11.85 -15.64
N PRO A 64 5.11 11.66 -15.02
CA PRO A 64 4.55 12.65 -14.09
C PRO A 64 5.34 12.79 -12.80
N PHE A 65 6.02 11.74 -12.35
CA PHE A 65 6.77 11.76 -11.10
C PHE A 65 8.18 12.34 -11.25
N LYS A 66 8.59 12.64 -12.49
CA LYS A 66 9.88 13.28 -12.81
C LYS A 66 9.81 14.79 -13.02
N GLY A 67 8.62 15.38 -12.89
CA GLY A 67 8.46 16.82 -13.04
C GLY A 67 9.19 17.58 -11.92
N ALA A 68 9.98 18.60 -12.29
CA ALA A 68 10.72 19.44 -11.34
C ALA A 68 9.83 19.96 -10.20
N THR A 69 8.61 20.36 -10.52
CA THR A 69 7.63 20.89 -9.56
C THR A 69 7.19 19.89 -8.48
N LEU A 70 7.18 18.59 -8.77
CA LEU A 70 6.86 17.57 -7.76
C LEU A 70 8.07 17.33 -6.84
N LEU A 71 9.28 17.27 -7.43
CA LEU A 71 10.51 17.09 -6.67
C LEU A 71 10.75 18.26 -5.70
N GLU A 72 10.59 19.49 -6.17
CA GLU A 72 10.65 20.69 -5.32
C GLU A 72 9.69 20.59 -4.14
N LYS A 73 8.44 20.16 -4.41
CA LYS A 73 7.46 20.03 -3.33
C LYS A 73 7.79 18.92 -2.33
N LEU A 74 8.37 17.81 -2.80
CA LEU A 74 8.82 16.75 -1.91
C LEU A 74 9.91 17.26 -0.95
N HIS A 75 10.87 18.04 -1.47
CA HIS A 75 11.89 18.68 -0.65
C HIS A 75 11.30 19.67 0.37
N GLU A 76 10.34 20.51 -0.04
CA GLU A 76 9.64 21.43 0.87
C GLU A 76 8.93 20.71 2.02
N LEU A 77 8.41 19.50 1.78
CA LEU A 77 7.68 18.71 2.77
C LEU A 77 8.58 17.77 3.60
N GLY A 78 9.89 17.80 3.38
CA GLY A 78 10.84 16.89 4.04
C GLY A 78 10.76 15.44 3.57
N ILE A 79 10.16 15.19 2.40
CA ILE A 79 9.94 13.85 1.85
C ILE A 79 11.07 13.49 0.87
N THR A 80 11.69 12.33 1.07
CA THR A 80 12.73 11.81 0.19
C THR A 80 12.12 11.08 -1.01
N PRO A 81 12.38 11.49 -2.26
CA PRO A 81 11.94 10.74 -3.43
C PRO A 81 12.74 9.44 -3.58
N SER A 82 12.05 8.36 -3.93
CA SER A 82 12.64 7.08 -4.34
C SER A 82 11.99 6.64 -5.65
N PHE A 83 12.79 6.12 -6.58
CA PHE A 83 12.31 5.67 -7.88
C PHE A 83 12.69 4.22 -8.15
N SER A 84 11.81 3.50 -8.83
CA SER A 84 12.09 2.16 -9.37
C SER A 84 13.36 2.17 -10.23
N ARG A 85 14.10 1.07 -10.25
CA ARG A 85 15.31 0.97 -11.09
C ARG A 85 14.93 0.95 -12.57
N PRO A 86 15.74 1.53 -13.45
CA PRO A 86 15.53 1.39 -14.89
C PRO A 86 15.45 -0.08 -15.30
N ARG A 87 14.42 -0.45 -16.07
CA ARG A 87 14.21 -1.80 -16.63
C ARG A 87 13.85 -2.91 -15.62
N VAL A 88 13.34 -2.56 -14.44
CA VAL A 88 12.77 -3.52 -13.49
C VAL A 88 11.27 -3.25 -13.32
N SER A 89 10.43 -4.10 -13.92
CA SER A 89 8.96 -3.92 -13.93
C SER A 89 8.29 -4.17 -12.57
N ASN A 90 8.99 -4.76 -11.60
CA ASN A 90 8.40 -5.26 -10.34
C ASN A 90 8.79 -4.43 -9.10
N ASP A 91 9.35 -3.23 -9.26
CA ASP A 91 9.85 -2.45 -8.11
C ASP A 91 8.71 -1.76 -7.30
N ASN A 92 7.44 -1.83 -7.75
CA ASN A 92 6.28 -1.25 -7.06
C ASN A 92 5.12 -2.26 -6.79
N PRO A 93 5.39 -3.41 -6.14
CA PRO A 93 4.44 -4.52 -6.03
C PRO A 93 3.19 -4.16 -5.19
N TYR A 94 3.31 -3.19 -4.29
CA TYR A 94 2.20 -2.77 -3.41
C TYR A 94 1.16 -1.93 -4.15
N SER A 95 1.61 -0.99 -4.98
CA SER A 95 0.69 -0.22 -5.82
C SER A 95 0.03 -1.11 -6.86
N GLU A 96 0.78 -2.02 -7.49
CA GLU A 96 0.21 -3.00 -8.43
C GLU A 96 -0.88 -3.87 -7.79
N ALA A 97 -0.62 -4.39 -6.58
CA ALA A 97 -1.60 -5.17 -5.84
C ALA A 97 -2.86 -4.35 -5.48
N LEU A 98 -2.70 -3.06 -5.15
CA LEU A 98 -3.81 -2.14 -4.91
C LEU A 98 -4.64 -1.91 -6.18
N PHE A 99 -3.99 -1.57 -7.30
CA PHE A 99 -4.69 -1.37 -8.58
C PHE A 99 -5.38 -2.64 -9.07
N ARG A 100 -4.79 -3.82 -8.83
CA ARG A 100 -5.47 -5.10 -9.08
C ARG A 100 -6.70 -5.24 -8.19
N THR A 101 -6.60 -5.01 -6.90
CA THR A 101 -7.76 -5.05 -5.99
C THR A 101 -8.88 -4.10 -6.44
N CYS A 102 -8.53 -2.90 -6.91
CA CYS A 102 -9.47 -1.93 -7.47
C CYS A 102 -10.21 -2.47 -8.70
N LYS A 103 -9.50 -3.06 -9.66
CA LYS A 103 -10.07 -3.54 -10.93
C LYS A 103 -10.90 -4.82 -10.79
N TYR A 104 -10.56 -5.70 -9.85
CA TYR A 104 -11.22 -6.99 -9.67
C TYR A 104 -12.39 -6.94 -8.66
N ARG A 105 -12.75 -5.76 -8.15
CA ARG A 105 -13.94 -5.61 -7.31
C ARG A 105 -15.20 -5.91 -8.14
N PRO A 106 -16.19 -6.66 -7.61
CA PRO A 106 -17.40 -7.02 -8.37
C PRO A 106 -18.18 -5.85 -8.97
N CYS A 107 -18.10 -4.65 -8.38
CA CYS A 107 -18.77 -3.46 -8.86
C CYS A 107 -17.89 -2.57 -9.77
N TYR A 108 -16.76 -3.08 -10.27
CA TYR A 108 -15.88 -2.30 -11.14
C TYR A 108 -16.62 -1.94 -12.45
N PRO A 109 -16.68 -0.67 -12.86
CA PRO A 109 -17.46 -0.26 -14.04
C PRO A 109 -16.74 -0.67 -15.33
N ILE A 110 -17.06 -1.87 -15.81
CA ILE A 110 -16.44 -2.47 -17.00
C ILE A 110 -16.67 -1.66 -18.29
N HIS A 111 -17.77 -0.90 -18.35
CA HIS A 111 -18.13 -0.05 -19.48
C HIS A 111 -17.56 1.38 -19.38
N GLY A 112 -16.78 1.67 -18.34
CA GLY A 112 -16.28 3.02 -18.07
C GLY A 112 -17.28 3.88 -17.28
N PHE A 113 -16.92 5.16 -17.14
CA PHE A 113 -17.66 6.17 -16.39
C PHE A 113 -18.18 7.24 -17.35
N ALA A 114 -19.44 7.66 -17.17
CA ALA A 114 -20.03 8.68 -18.04
C ALA A 114 -19.40 10.06 -17.80
N THR A 115 -19.14 10.42 -16.54
CA THR A 115 -18.51 11.68 -16.17
C THR A 115 -17.27 11.49 -15.28
N LEU A 116 -16.46 12.55 -15.15
CA LEU A 116 -15.37 12.58 -14.18
C LEU A 116 -15.91 12.43 -12.75
N SER A 117 -17.05 13.06 -12.43
CA SER A 117 -17.69 12.98 -11.11
C SER A 117 -18.05 11.53 -10.77
N ASP A 118 -18.64 10.79 -11.71
CA ASP A 118 -19.00 9.38 -11.49
C ASP A 118 -17.77 8.54 -11.15
N ALA A 119 -16.64 8.82 -11.82
CA ALA A 119 -15.38 8.16 -11.55
C ALA A 119 -14.85 8.51 -10.15
N GLN A 120 -14.91 9.79 -9.77
CA GLN A 120 -14.49 10.26 -8.44
C GLN A 120 -15.35 9.65 -7.33
N GLU A 121 -16.67 9.65 -7.48
CA GLU A 121 -17.62 9.07 -6.51
C GLU A 121 -17.40 7.57 -6.34
N TRP A 122 -17.19 6.85 -7.45
CA TRP A 122 -16.91 5.42 -7.38
C TRP A 122 -15.57 5.13 -6.69
N VAL A 123 -14.52 5.90 -7.01
CA VAL A 123 -13.21 5.72 -6.36
C VAL A 123 -13.29 6.07 -4.87
N ALA A 124 -14.06 7.10 -4.48
CA ALA A 124 -14.32 7.42 -3.08
C ALA A 124 -14.94 6.22 -2.35
N GLY A 125 -15.99 5.62 -2.93
CA GLY A 125 -16.62 4.42 -2.40
C GLY A 125 -15.67 3.23 -2.33
N PHE A 126 -14.82 3.05 -3.35
CA PHE A 126 -13.77 2.02 -3.33
C PHE A 126 -12.77 2.22 -2.20
N VAL A 127 -12.24 3.43 -2.03
CA VAL A 127 -11.24 3.75 -1.00
C VAL A 127 -11.83 3.60 0.39
N GLN A 128 -13.06 4.05 0.61
CA GLN A 128 -13.76 3.87 1.89
C GLN A 128 -13.87 2.39 2.24
N TRP A 129 -14.38 1.58 1.30
CA TRP A 129 -14.48 0.13 1.48
C TRP A 129 -13.11 -0.52 1.70
N TYR A 130 -12.11 -0.15 0.90
CA TYR A 130 -10.78 -0.75 0.97
C TYR A 130 -10.10 -0.46 2.32
N ASN A 131 -10.19 0.78 2.81
CA ASN A 131 -9.57 1.15 4.07
C ASN A 131 -10.31 0.59 5.29
N HIS A 132 -11.66 0.55 5.27
CA HIS A 132 -12.46 0.30 6.47
C HIS A 132 -13.17 -1.05 6.53
N GLU A 133 -13.33 -1.76 5.41
CA GLU A 133 -14.07 -3.03 5.36
C GLU A 133 -13.22 -4.19 4.80
N HIS A 134 -12.37 -3.91 3.82
CA HIS A 134 -11.55 -4.94 3.18
C HIS A 134 -10.54 -5.54 4.17
N ARG A 135 -10.68 -6.84 4.43
CA ARG A 135 -9.74 -7.60 5.27
C ARG A 135 -8.54 -8.03 4.44
N HIS A 136 -7.46 -7.27 4.52
CA HIS A 136 -6.33 -7.41 3.62
C HIS A 136 -5.41 -8.58 4.03
N SER A 137 -5.16 -9.52 3.11
CA SER A 137 -4.41 -10.75 3.39
C SER A 137 -2.96 -10.50 3.81
N GLY A 138 -2.32 -9.50 3.19
CA GLY A 138 -0.94 -9.09 3.48
C GLY A 138 -0.73 -8.46 4.87
N ILE A 139 -1.80 -8.21 5.62
CA ILE A 139 -1.76 -7.70 7.01
C ILE A 139 -2.59 -8.58 7.95
N ARG A 140 -2.62 -9.90 7.70
CA ARG A 140 -3.31 -10.87 8.56
C ARG A 140 -4.81 -10.59 8.71
N LEU A 141 -5.47 -10.16 7.63
CA LEU A 141 -6.93 -9.95 7.55
C LEU A 141 -7.50 -8.92 8.54
N VAL A 142 -6.69 -7.97 9.01
CA VAL A 142 -7.22 -6.72 9.57
C VAL A 142 -7.51 -5.74 8.42
N THR A 143 -8.26 -4.68 8.70
CA THR A 143 -8.46 -3.64 7.69
C THR A 143 -7.24 -2.72 7.63
N PRO A 144 -6.95 -2.11 6.48
CA PRO A 144 -5.85 -1.15 6.38
C PRO A 144 -5.94 -0.02 7.42
N ALA A 145 -7.13 0.52 7.68
CA ALA A 145 -7.34 1.54 8.71
C ALA A 145 -7.03 1.02 10.13
N GLN A 146 -7.46 -0.19 10.49
CA GLN A 146 -7.14 -0.79 11.79
C GLN A 146 -5.64 -0.94 11.99
N ARG A 147 -4.93 -1.38 10.95
CA ARG A 147 -3.47 -1.50 11.02
C ARG A 147 -2.80 -0.14 11.15
N HIS A 148 -3.27 0.83 10.40
CA HIS A 148 -2.73 2.19 10.42
C HIS A 148 -2.92 2.87 11.78
N ALA A 149 -4.06 2.63 12.45
CA ALA A 149 -4.34 3.11 13.80
C ALA A 149 -3.66 2.29 14.93
N GLY A 150 -2.95 1.20 14.62
CA GLY A 150 -2.31 0.32 15.60
C GLY A 150 -3.27 -0.63 16.35
N GLU A 151 -4.52 -0.73 15.91
CA GLU A 151 -5.55 -1.58 16.50
C GLU A 151 -5.37 -3.07 16.16
N ASP A 152 -4.53 -3.38 15.16
CA ASP A 152 -4.34 -4.73 14.65
C ASP A 152 -3.87 -5.71 15.73
N LYS A 153 -3.01 -5.27 16.66
CA LYS A 153 -2.47 -6.12 17.72
C LYS A 153 -3.58 -6.75 18.57
N ALA A 154 -4.54 -5.94 19.01
CA ALA A 154 -5.66 -6.39 19.82
C ALA A 154 -6.60 -7.31 19.03
N VAL A 155 -6.91 -6.95 17.77
CA VAL A 155 -7.76 -7.75 16.88
C VAL A 155 -7.15 -9.13 16.63
N LEU A 156 -5.85 -9.17 16.36
CA LEU A 156 -5.10 -10.39 16.07
C LEU A 156 -4.95 -11.29 17.29
N ALA A 157 -4.64 -10.73 18.46
CA ALA A 157 -4.60 -11.48 19.71
C ALA A 157 -5.94 -12.16 20.02
N LYS A 158 -7.05 -11.42 19.89
CA LYS A 158 -8.40 -11.97 20.08
C LYS A 158 -8.70 -13.14 19.13
N ARG A 159 -8.35 -12.99 17.85
CA ARG A 159 -8.51 -14.06 16.85
C ARG A 159 -7.66 -15.28 17.16
N HIS A 160 -6.44 -15.09 17.65
CA HIS A 160 -5.56 -16.19 18.02
C HIS A 160 -6.15 -17.04 19.14
N VAL A 161 -6.70 -16.42 20.19
CA VAL A 161 -7.37 -17.11 21.29
C VAL A 161 -8.59 -17.89 20.79
N ILE A 162 -9.47 -17.24 20.01
CA ILE A 162 -10.68 -17.89 19.47
C ILE A 162 -10.33 -19.09 18.59
N ASN A 163 -9.34 -18.96 17.71
CA ASN A 163 -8.96 -20.06 16.82
C ASN A 163 -8.33 -21.24 17.57
N GLN A 164 -7.55 -20.97 18.62
CA GLN A 164 -7.00 -22.02 19.47
C GLN A 164 -8.12 -22.75 20.22
N ALA A 165 -9.01 -22.02 20.91
CA ALA A 165 -10.14 -22.63 21.61
C ALA A 165 -11.02 -23.47 20.67
N ALA A 166 -11.28 -22.98 19.46
CA ALA A 166 -12.04 -23.73 18.46
C ALA A 166 -11.33 -25.02 18.00
N ARG A 167 -10.01 -24.98 17.84
CA ARG A 167 -9.20 -26.16 17.53
C ARG A 167 -9.21 -27.15 18.68
N ASP A 168 -8.98 -26.69 19.88
CA ASP A 168 -8.88 -27.55 21.07
C ASP A 168 -10.22 -28.22 21.36
N ALA A 169 -11.35 -27.55 21.08
CA ALA A 169 -12.69 -28.12 21.18
C ALA A 169 -13.02 -29.17 20.09
N ASN A 170 -12.42 -29.07 18.89
CA ASN A 170 -12.76 -29.93 17.75
C ASN A 170 -11.51 -30.30 16.93
N PRO A 171 -10.53 -31.03 17.50
CA PRO A 171 -9.22 -31.20 16.89
C PRO A 171 -9.27 -31.89 15.52
N ALA A 172 -10.22 -32.80 15.29
CA ALA A 172 -10.40 -33.51 14.02
C ALA A 172 -10.69 -32.59 12.82
N ARG A 173 -11.16 -31.35 13.04
CA ARG A 173 -11.40 -30.36 11.96
C ARG A 173 -10.11 -29.68 11.46
N TRP A 174 -8.99 -29.87 12.15
CA TRP A 174 -7.70 -29.26 11.80
C TRP A 174 -6.67 -30.34 11.45
N SER A 175 -6.13 -30.26 10.23
CA SER A 175 -5.00 -31.10 9.81
C SER A 175 -3.65 -30.62 10.34
N GLY A 176 -3.58 -29.47 11.02
CA GLY A 176 -2.33 -28.88 11.50
C GLY A 176 -2.52 -27.64 12.38
N LYS A 177 -1.53 -26.74 12.36
CA LYS A 177 -1.55 -25.50 13.15
C LYS A 177 -2.68 -24.57 12.71
N THR A 178 -3.23 -23.79 13.65
CA THR A 178 -4.18 -22.72 13.33
C THR A 178 -3.51 -21.64 12.48
N ARG A 179 -4.31 -20.81 11.81
CA ARG A 179 -3.83 -19.66 11.06
C ARG A 179 -2.88 -18.78 11.89
N ASN A 180 -1.83 -18.27 11.24
CA ASN A 180 -0.88 -17.35 11.86
C ASN A 180 -1.54 -15.98 12.07
N TRP A 181 -1.66 -15.57 13.34
CA TRP A 181 -2.19 -14.28 13.77
C TRP A 181 -1.13 -13.41 14.45
N THR A 182 0.16 -13.73 14.32
CA THR A 182 1.22 -12.86 14.83
C THR A 182 1.23 -11.54 14.05
N PRO A 183 1.23 -10.39 14.73
CA PRO A 183 1.34 -9.08 14.07
C PRO A 183 2.58 -9.02 13.18
N ILE A 184 2.44 -8.36 12.03
CA ILE A 184 3.58 -8.08 11.16
C ILE A 184 4.38 -6.94 11.80
N GLY A 185 5.70 -7.01 11.74
CA GLY A 185 6.59 -5.95 12.22
C GLY A 185 6.92 -4.97 11.10
N THR A 186 8.21 -4.83 10.84
CA THR A 186 8.77 -4.00 9.75
C THR A 186 8.32 -4.50 8.38
N VAL A 187 8.04 -3.55 7.49
CA VAL A 187 7.73 -3.78 6.07
C VAL A 187 8.74 -3.01 5.24
N SER A 188 9.41 -3.68 4.33
CA SER A 188 10.29 -3.05 3.34
C SER A 188 9.68 -3.12 1.95
N LEU A 189 10.07 -2.17 1.09
CA LEU A 189 9.77 -2.20 -0.33
C LEU A 189 10.67 -3.21 -1.06
N ASN A 190 11.98 -3.08 -0.84
CA ASN A 190 12.98 -4.06 -1.22
C ASN A 190 13.62 -4.58 0.07
N PRO A 191 13.47 -5.87 0.42
CA PRO A 191 14.20 -6.43 1.54
C PRO A 191 15.70 -6.30 1.27
N GLU A 192 16.43 -5.73 2.22
CA GLU A 192 17.89 -5.83 2.21
C GLU A 192 18.22 -7.33 2.15
N ARG A 193 19.06 -7.75 1.21
CA ARG A 193 19.67 -9.07 1.32
C ARG A 193 20.43 -9.01 2.64
N GLU A 194 20.04 -9.82 3.62
CA GLU A 194 20.85 -10.05 4.80
C GLU A 194 22.25 -10.37 4.30
N LEU A 195 23.17 -9.42 4.47
CA LEU A 195 24.58 -9.67 4.22
C LEU A 195 24.93 -10.77 5.21
N GLN A 196 25.17 -11.98 4.70
CA GLN A 196 25.78 -13.04 5.48
C GLN A 196 27.16 -12.51 5.91
N VAL A 197 27.22 -11.85 7.06
CA VAL A 197 28.47 -11.57 7.73
C VAL A 197 28.95 -12.93 8.22
N SER A 198 29.75 -13.59 7.39
CA SER A 198 30.57 -14.72 7.81
C SER A 198 31.41 -14.23 8.98
N VAL A 199 31.09 -14.67 10.19
CA VAL A 199 31.95 -14.49 11.36
C VAL A 199 33.26 -15.19 11.02
N ILE A 200 34.32 -14.42 10.79
CA ILE A 200 35.67 -14.96 10.67
C ILE A 200 36.06 -15.37 12.09
N GLU A 201 36.09 -16.67 12.35
CA GLU A 201 36.64 -17.19 13.60
C GLU A 201 38.15 -16.86 13.64
N PRO A 202 38.67 -16.34 14.77
CA PRO A 202 40.09 -16.03 14.88
C PRO A 202 40.92 -17.31 14.84
N GLU A 203 41.96 -17.31 14.00
CA GLU A 203 42.95 -18.39 13.91
C GLU A 203 43.50 -18.72 15.30
N LYS A 204 43.43 -20.02 15.65
CA LYS A 204 44.15 -20.54 16.82
C LYS A 204 45.64 -20.35 16.59
N GLN A 205 46.25 -19.42 17.32
CA GLN A 205 47.69 -19.41 17.53
C GLN A 205 48.08 -20.70 18.26
N VAL A 206 48.78 -21.57 17.55
CA VAL A 206 49.46 -22.72 18.14
C VAL A 206 50.81 -22.22 18.62
N ALA A 207 51.03 -22.31 19.94
CA ALA A 207 52.31 -22.08 20.60
C ALA A 207 53.27 -23.25 20.39
#